data_AF-A0A7Y9WSZ9-F1
#
_entry.id   AF-A0A7Y9WSZ9-F1
#
_cell.length_a   1.000
_cell.length_b   1.000
_cell.length_c   1.000
_cell.angle_alpha   90.00
_cell.angle_beta   90.00
_cell.angle_gamma   90.00
#
_symmetry.space_group_name_H-M   'P 1'
#
loop_
_entity.id
_entity.type
_entity.pdbx_description
1 polymer ?
#
loop_
_entity_poly.entity_id
_entity_poly.type
_entity_poly.pdbx_seq_one_letter_code
_entity_poly.pdbx_strand_id
1 'polypeptide(L)'
;MKIYKLGAAALVAVTVQAQAQTLDSVRYVRTTGMLVLTSADHTEKQCRVDTEVRDVTPVFNWNKTIVTLGNVEYVSVASVINCTGGVAPIERIPEKAGTVRDVNIAKGLYLSVAVVSSSPLTYTALVAKLGSRQPIADLPGMYSATKSMSRVLKESFTYLDSRPGRISADGRYVSADGSMRCTPEAYPGVWDLKRKQKVVREDGCESLFTSS
;
A
#
# COMPACT_ATOMS: atom_id res chain seq x y z
N MET A 1 -39.78 -13.38 -1.67
CA MET A 1 -38.59 -13.27 -2.54
C MET A 1 -38.02 -11.86 -2.37
N LYS A 2 -36.97 -11.67 -1.58
CA LYS A 2 -36.33 -10.35 -1.37
C LYS A 2 -35.27 -10.15 -2.44
N ILE A 3 -35.58 -9.33 -3.43
CA ILE A 3 -34.60 -8.88 -4.43
C ILE A 3 -33.75 -7.81 -3.75
N TYR A 4 -32.51 -8.15 -3.42
CA TYR A 4 -31.56 -7.18 -2.87
C TYR A 4 -31.20 -6.18 -3.97
N LYS A 5 -31.59 -4.92 -3.80
CA LYS A 5 -31.06 -3.79 -4.58
C LYS A 5 -29.57 -3.68 -4.25
N LEU A 6 -28.71 -4.28 -5.07
CA LEU A 6 -27.31 -3.88 -5.15
C LEU A 6 -27.31 -2.42 -5.64
N GLY A 7 -27.00 -1.49 -4.73
CA GLY A 7 -26.95 -0.07 -5.05
C GLY A 7 -25.85 0.23 -6.08
N ALA A 8 -26.09 1.20 -6.97
CA ALA A 8 -25.19 1.59 -8.05
C ALA A 8 -23.74 1.84 -7.60
N ALA A 9 -23.53 2.32 -6.37
CA ALA A 9 -22.19 2.51 -5.78
C ALA A 9 -21.39 1.20 -5.65
N ALA A 10 -22.05 0.08 -5.34
CA ALA A 10 -21.40 -1.23 -5.27
C ALA A 10 -20.97 -1.72 -6.67
N LEU A 11 -21.79 -1.48 -7.71
CA LEU A 11 -21.43 -1.79 -9.09
C LEU A 11 -20.23 -0.96 -9.58
N VAL A 12 -20.20 0.34 -9.28
CA VAL A 12 -19.09 1.24 -9.66
C VAL A 12 -17.77 0.80 -8.98
N ALA A 13 -17.81 0.43 -7.70
CA ALA A 13 -16.64 -0.06 -6.99
C ALA A 13 -16.07 -1.37 -7.58
N VAL A 14 -16.94 -2.31 -7.98
CA VAL A 14 -16.54 -3.57 -8.62
C VAL A 14 -15.91 -3.33 -9.99
N THR A 15 -16.43 -2.39 -10.79
CA THR A 15 -15.86 -2.08 -12.11
C THR A 15 -14.45 -1.49 -12.04
N VAL A 16 -14.17 -0.66 -11.03
CA VAL A 16 -12.85 -0.03 -10.87
C VAL A 16 -11.80 -1.03 -10.39
N GLN A 17 -12.14 -1.95 -9.49
CA GLN A 17 -11.20 -3.00 -9.06
C GLN A 17 -10.87 -3.97 -10.19
N ALA A 18 -11.84 -4.36 -11.01
CA ALA A 18 -11.59 -5.19 -12.19
C ALA A 18 -10.70 -4.49 -13.22
N GLN A 19 -10.94 -3.20 -13.47
CA GLN A 19 -10.09 -2.38 -14.36
C GLN A 19 -8.67 -2.21 -13.80
N ALA A 20 -8.52 -1.98 -12.49
CA ALA A 20 -7.22 -1.84 -11.84
C ALA A 20 -6.32 -3.08 -12.06
N GLN A 21 -6.89 -4.28 -12.05
CA GLN A 21 -6.12 -5.51 -12.28
C GLN A 21 -5.55 -5.60 -13.70
N THR A 22 -6.22 -4.99 -14.69
CA THR A 22 -5.77 -4.95 -16.09
C THR A 22 -4.69 -3.91 -16.38
N LEU A 23 -4.39 -3.03 -15.43
CA LEU A 23 -3.32 -2.03 -15.57
C LEU A 23 -1.95 -2.71 -15.64
N ASP A 24 -1.10 -2.31 -16.57
CA ASP A 24 0.22 -2.89 -16.78
C ASP A 24 1.32 -1.94 -16.29
N SER A 25 1.25 -0.67 -16.66
CA SER A 25 2.27 0.32 -16.31
C SER A 25 1.68 1.67 -15.90
N VAL A 26 2.51 2.45 -15.22
CA VAL A 26 2.23 3.83 -14.84
C VAL A 26 3.43 4.71 -15.16
N ARG A 27 3.18 5.91 -15.66
CA ARG A 27 4.20 6.93 -15.87
C ARG A 27 3.69 8.32 -15.50
N TYR A 28 4.63 9.21 -15.19
CA TYR A 28 4.37 10.61 -14.93
C TYR A 28 4.98 11.48 -16.02
N VAL A 29 4.15 12.27 -16.71
CA VAL A 29 4.57 13.18 -17.78
C VAL A 29 4.83 14.55 -17.16
N ARG A 30 6.11 14.85 -16.88
CA ARG A 30 6.52 16.05 -16.13
C ARG A 30 6.07 17.36 -16.79
N THR A 31 6.09 17.44 -18.11
CA THR A 31 5.74 18.67 -18.85
C THR A 31 4.26 19.06 -18.72
N THR A 32 3.38 18.08 -18.53
CA THR A 32 1.93 18.29 -18.45
C THR A 32 1.37 18.01 -17.06
N GLY A 33 2.18 17.47 -16.14
CA GLY A 33 1.74 17.02 -14.82
C GLY A 33 0.76 15.85 -14.90
N MET A 34 0.79 15.05 -15.97
CA MET A 34 -0.17 13.97 -16.18
C MET A 34 0.35 12.66 -15.60
N LEU A 35 -0.47 12.01 -14.79
CA LEU A 35 -0.29 10.61 -14.45
C LEU A 35 -1.03 9.77 -15.49
N VAL A 36 -0.32 8.87 -16.15
CA VAL A 36 -0.87 8.01 -17.20
C VAL A 36 -0.80 6.56 -16.74
N LEU A 37 -1.96 5.90 -16.74
CA LEU A 37 -2.13 4.48 -16.49
C LEU A 37 -2.37 3.79 -17.82
N THR A 38 -1.58 2.76 -18.11
CA THR A 38 -1.70 1.99 -19.35
C THR A 38 -2.12 0.57 -19.01
N SER A 39 -3.20 0.07 -19.61
CA SER A 39 -3.66 -1.32 -19.46
C SER A 39 -2.90 -2.28 -20.37
N ALA A 40 -3.05 -3.58 -20.11
CA ALA A 40 -2.42 -4.66 -20.88
C ALA A 40 -2.82 -4.67 -22.37
N ASP A 41 -3.98 -4.10 -22.72
CA ASP A 41 -4.42 -3.91 -24.11
C ASP A 41 -3.93 -2.57 -24.71
N HIS A 42 -3.01 -1.89 -24.02
CA HIS A 42 -2.45 -0.58 -24.38
C HIS A 42 -3.43 0.59 -24.35
N THR A 43 -4.62 0.43 -23.76
CA THR A 43 -5.52 1.58 -23.51
C THR A 43 -4.95 2.48 -22.42
N GLU A 44 -5.02 3.80 -22.61
CA GLU A 44 -4.52 4.77 -21.64
C GLU A 44 -5.67 5.51 -20.93
N LYS A 45 -5.53 5.63 -19.61
CA LYS A 45 -6.29 6.55 -18.78
C LYS A 45 -5.33 7.54 -18.16
N GLN A 46 -5.66 8.82 -18.22
CA GLN A 46 -4.75 9.85 -17.77
C GLN A 46 -5.49 10.98 -17.07
N CYS A 47 -4.84 11.54 -16.06
CA CYS A 47 -5.35 12.69 -15.35
C CYS A 47 -4.18 13.58 -14.92
N ARG A 48 -4.42 14.89 -14.90
CA ARG A 48 -3.48 15.82 -14.29
C ARG A 48 -3.48 15.58 -12.78
N VAL A 49 -2.32 15.54 -12.14
CA VAL A 49 -2.23 15.50 -10.67
C VAL A 49 -1.84 16.86 -10.14
N ASP A 50 -2.35 17.18 -8.95
CA ASP A 50 -2.09 18.47 -8.32
C ASP A 50 -0.68 18.50 -7.73
N THR A 51 0.07 19.60 -7.93
CA THR A 51 1.45 19.83 -7.41
C THR A 51 2.61 19.17 -8.17
N GLU A 52 3.69 19.96 -8.30
CA GLU A 52 5.04 19.47 -8.63
C GLU A 52 5.57 18.59 -7.48
N VAL A 53 5.34 17.28 -7.55
CA VAL A 53 6.14 16.34 -6.77
C VAL A 53 7.53 16.31 -7.42
N ARG A 54 8.57 16.71 -6.68
CA ARG A 54 9.95 16.65 -7.17
C ARG A 54 10.37 15.19 -7.25
N ASP A 55 10.95 14.80 -8.39
CA ASP A 55 11.51 13.46 -8.64
C ASP A 55 10.51 12.31 -8.49
N VAL A 56 9.35 12.44 -9.15
CA VAL A 56 8.30 11.41 -9.21
C VAL A 56 8.80 10.14 -9.88
N THR A 57 8.76 9.03 -9.14
CA THR A 57 8.89 7.68 -9.70
C THR A 57 7.60 6.94 -9.38
N PRO A 58 6.58 7.01 -10.25
CA PRO A 58 5.29 6.44 -9.95
C PRO A 58 5.36 4.91 -9.96
N VAL A 59 4.83 4.28 -8.92
CA VAL A 59 4.81 2.81 -8.79
C VAL A 59 3.44 2.40 -8.27
N PHE A 60 2.86 1.34 -8.84
CA PHE A 60 1.64 0.75 -8.29
C PHE A 60 1.94 0.06 -6.96
N ASN A 61 1.00 0.12 -6.02
CA ASN A 61 1.01 -0.85 -4.92
C ASN A 61 0.68 -2.26 -5.46
N TRP A 62 0.83 -3.27 -4.60
CA TRP A 62 0.75 -4.69 -4.98
C TRP A 62 -0.56 -5.10 -5.68
N ASN A 63 -1.69 -4.44 -5.40
CA ASN A 63 -3.00 -4.71 -6.00
C ASN A 63 -3.48 -3.61 -6.97
N LYS A 64 -2.59 -2.67 -7.33
CA LYS A 64 -2.84 -1.59 -8.31
C LYS A 64 -4.02 -0.69 -7.95
N THR A 65 -4.36 -0.52 -6.67
CA THR A 65 -5.42 0.41 -6.24
C THR A 65 -4.91 1.83 -6.00
N ILE A 66 -3.60 1.99 -5.78
CA ILE A 66 -2.95 3.30 -5.65
C ILE A 66 -1.66 3.34 -6.47
N VAL A 67 -1.23 4.56 -6.77
CA VAL A 67 0.10 4.87 -7.29
C VAL A 67 0.86 5.67 -6.24
N THR A 68 1.99 5.17 -5.76
CA THR A 68 2.91 5.95 -4.92
C THR A 68 3.73 6.88 -5.82
N LEU A 69 3.84 8.15 -5.46
CA LEU A 69 4.54 9.17 -6.26
C LEU A 69 5.90 9.57 -5.66
N GLY A 70 6.07 9.38 -4.35
CA GLY A 70 7.25 9.78 -3.61
C GLY A 70 7.33 9.06 -2.28
N ASN A 71 7.83 9.75 -1.25
CA ASN A 71 7.96 9.16 0.08
C ASN A 71 6.61 9.09 0.79
N VAL A 72 5.80 10.13 0.72
CA VAL A 72 4.54 10.18 1.48
C VAL A 72 3.32 10.35 0.58
N GLU A 73 3.56 10.68 -0.68
CA GLU A 73 2.55 11.00 -1.69
C GLU A 73 2.03 9.75 -2.39
N TYR A 74 0.72 9.67 -2.53
CA TYR A 74 0.05 8.69 -3.37
C TYR A 74 -1.18 9.27 -4.06
N VAL A 75 -1.64 8.61 -5.12
CA VAL A 75 -2.88 8.92 -5.83
C VAL A 75 -3.70 7.66 -5.95
N SER A 76 -5.01 7.75 -5.70
CA SER A 76 -5.90 6.61 -5.94
C SER A 76 -6.05 6.35 -7.45
N VAL A 77 -5.96 5.09 -7.86
CA VAL A 77 -6.14 4.70 -9.28
C VAL A 77 -7.56 5.04 -9.74
N ALA A 78 -8.55 4.91 -8.86
CA ALA A 78 -9.93 5.30 -9.12
C ALA A 78 -10.06 6.78 -9.52
N SER A 79 -9.32 7.67 -8.86
CA SER A 79 -9.32 9.11 -9.16
C SER A 79 -8.80 9.40 -10.58
N VAL A 80 -7.83 8.62 -11.06
CA VAL A 80 -7.27 8.79 -12.40
C VAL A 80 -8.18 8.22 -13.47
N ILE A 81 -8.73 7.01 -13.24
CA ILE A 81 -9.64 6.34 -14.18
C ILE A 81 -10.91 7.18 -14.42
N ASN A 82 -11.45 7.77 -13.35
CA ASN A 82 -12.70 8.54 -13.39
C ASN A 82 -12.50 10.04 -13.67
N CYS A 83 -11.28 10.46 -14.03
CA CYS A 83 -10.96 11.85 -14.24
C CYS A 83 -11.57 12.39 -15.55
N THR A 84 -12.53 13.31 -15.44
CA THR A 84 -13.16 14.00 -16.57
C THR A 84 -12.78 15.47 -16.58
N GLY A 85 -11.62 15.81 -17.16
CA GLY A 85 -11.16 17.20 -17.34
C GLY A 85 -10.74 17.92 -16.05
N GLY A 86 -10.50 17.18 -14.98
CA GLY A 86 -10.13 17.71 -13.66
C GLY A 86 -8.70 17.41 -13.25
N VAL A 87 -8.50 17.35 -11.92
CA VAL A 87 -7.22 17.02 -11.29
C VAL A 87 -7.45 15.87 -10.31
N ALA A 88 -6.64 14.81 -10.43
CA ALA A 88 -6.62 13.74 -9.45
C ALA A 88 -5.86 14.24 -8.22
N PRO A 89 -6.48 14.22 -7.02
CA PRO A 89 -5.84 14.73 -5.82
C PRO A 89 -4.64 13.84 -5.43
N ILE A 90 -3.54 14.48 -5.08
CA ILE A 90 -2.45 13.82 -4.37
C ILE A 90 -2.83 13.75 -2.88
N GLU A 91 -2.91 12.53 -2.37
CA GLU A 91 -3.06 12.26 -0.96
C GLU A 91 -1.69 12.05 -0.31
N ARG A 92 -1.61 12.25 1.01
CA ARG A 92 -0.37 12.16 1.77
C ARG A 92 -0.57 11.39 3.05
N ILE A 93 0.33 10.45 3.34
CA ILE A 93 0.51 9.97 4.71
C ILE A 93 1.24 11.05 5.52
N PRO A 94 1.16 11.04 6.87
CA PRO A 94 1.82 12.06 7.67
C PRO A 94 3.34 12.14 7.46
N GLU A 95 3.89 13.34 7.55
CA GLU A 95 5.32 13.57 7.45
C GLU A 95 6.13 12.77 8.49
N LYS A 96 7.30 12.30 8.07
CA LYS A 96 8.21 11.42 8.85
C LYS A 96 7.57 10.08 9.28
N ALA A 97 6.53 9.62 8.58
CA ALA A 97 6.02 8.24 8.70
C ALA A 97 6.89 7.20 7.96
N GLY A 98 7.92 7.64 7.22
CA GLY A 98 8.70 6.79 6.32
C GLY A 98 8.19 6.87 4.89
N THR A 99 8.61 5.91 4.06
CA THR A 99 8.19 5.78 2.66
C THR A 99 6.94 4.90 2.56
N VAL A 100 5.85 5.42 2.01
CA VAL A 100 4.59 4.70 1.77
C VAL A 100 4.81 3.53 0.81
N ARG A 101 4.33 2.34 1.19
CA ARG A 101 4.42 1.11 0.38
C ARG A 101 3.06 0.58 -0.01
N ASP A 102 2.08 0.72 0.86
CA ASP A 102 0.70 0.34 0.56
C ASP A 102 -0.30 1.22 1.30
N VAL A 103 -1.49 1.37 0.71
CA VAL A 103 -2.62 2.09 1.29
C VAL A 103 -3.89 1.30 1.02
N ASN A 104 -4.56 0.90 2.09
CA ASN A 104 -5.92 0.39 2.02
C ASN A 104 -6.89 1.54 2.32
N ILE A 105 -7.27 2.28 1.27
CA ILE A 105 -8.18 3.44 1.36
C ILE A 105 -9.51 3.05 2.01
N ALA A 106 -10.08 1.90 1.61
CA ALA A 106 -11.38 1.44 2.11
C ALA A 106 -11.38 1.16 3.63
N LYS A 107 -10.22 0.81 4.19
CA LYS A 107 -10.03 0.60 5.64
C LYS A 107 -9.37 1.77 6.35
N GLY A 108 -9.00 2.82 5.61
CA GLY A 108 -8.31 3.98 6.15
C GLY A 108 -6.96 3.63 6.77
N LEU A 109 -6.22 2.67 6.20
CA LEU A 109 -4.93 2.21 6.68
C LEU A 109 -3.82 2.48 5.66
N TYR A 110 -2.61 2.73 6.14
CA TYR A 110 -1.41 2.73 5.31
C TYR A 110 -0.29 1.91 5.95
N LEU A 111 0.62 1.44 5.11
CA LEU A 111 1.86 0.78 5.44
C LEU A 111 2.99 1.63 4.86
N SER A 112 3.94 2.00 5.70
CA SER A 112 5.18 2.64 5.30
C SER A 112 6.38 1.92 5.88
N VAL A 113 7.56 2.16 5.32
CA VAL A 113 8.84 1.65 5.82
C VAL A 113 9.83 2.79 6.03
N ALA A 114 10.64 2.70 7.06
CA ALA A 114 11.70 3.67 7.36
C ALA A 114 13.03 2.95 7.51
N VAL A 115 14.10 3.54 6.97
CA VAL A 115 15.47 3.03 7.14
C VAL A 115 15.89 3.18 8.61
N VAL A 116 16.43 2.11 9.17
CA VAL A 116 16.93 2.07 10.57
C VAL A 116 18.45 1.97 10.60
N SER A 117 19.04 1.17 9.71
CA SER A 117 20.50 1.09 9.53
C SER A 117 20.81 1.08 8.04
N SER A 118 21.95 1.68 7.65
CA SER A 118 22.50 1.63 6.29
C SER A 118 23.53 0.53 6.10
N SER A 119 24.00 -0.11 7.18
CA SER A 119 25.00 -1.18 7.15
C SER A 119 24.75 -2.22 8.27
N PRO A 120 24.08 -3.34 7.98
CA PRO A 120 23.36 -3.62 6.74
C PRO A 120 22.14 -2.71 6.56
N LEU A 121 21.72 -2.50 5.30
CA LEU A 121 20.51 -1.74 4.99
C LEU A 121 19.28 -2.47 5.53
N THR A 122 18.65 -1.90 6.56
CA THR A 122 17.51 -2.51 7.25
C THR A 122 16.44 -1.48 7.56
N TYR A 123 15.22 -1.98 7.72
CA TYR A 123 14.01 -1.18 7.79
C TYR A 123 13.16 -1.57 8.99
N THR A 124 12.29 -0.64 9.38
CA THR A 124 11.14 -0.89 10.23
C THR A 124 9.88 -0.47 9.51
N ALA A 125 8.76 -1.13 9.79
CA ALA A 125 7.47 -0.82 9.18
C ALA A 125 6.57 -0.02 10.12
N LEU A 126 5.74 0.86 9.59
CA LEU A 126 4.65 1.48 10.34
C LEU A 126 3.34 1.13 9.64
N VAL A 127 2.41 0.54 10.39
CA VAL A 127 1.01 0.43 9.97
C VAL A 127 0.19 1.35 10.85
N ALA A 128 -0.49 2.31 10.24
CA ALA A 128 -1.25 3.32 10.94
C ALA A 128 -2.52 3.69 10.18
N LYS A 129 -3.41 4.43 10.84
CA LYS A 129 -4.58 5.03 10.19
C LYS A 129 -4.16 6.21 9.33
N LEU A 130 -4.84 6.44 8.21
CA LEU A 130 -4.66 7.66 7.41
C LEU A 130 -4.78 8.91 8.30
N GLY A 131 -3.85 9.86 8.11
CA GLY A 131 -3.75 11.07 8.93
C GLY A 131 -3.13 10.90 10.33
N SER A 132 -2.71 9.69 10.72
CA SER A 132 -2.09 9.43 12.02
C SER A 132 -0.75 8.72 11.88
N ARG A 133 0.19 8.98 12.79
CA ARG A 133 1.45 8.25 12.91
C ARG A 133 1.44 7.20 14.02
N GLN A 134 0.31 7.06 14.72
CA GLN A 134 0.20 6.13 15.81
C GLN A 134 0.13 4.70 15.25
N PRO A 135 1.07 3.81 15.61
CA PRO A 135 1.04 2.43 15.18
C PRO A 135 -0.24 1.76 15.69
N ILE A 136 -0.91 0.99 14.82
CA ILE A 136 -2.09 0.21 15.23
C ILE A 136 -1.73 -1.00 16.11
N ALA A 137 -0.48 -1.46 16.02
CA ALA A 137 0.03 -2.57 16.80
C ALA A 137 1.53 -2.41 17.02
N ASP A 138 2.00 -2.91 18.17
CA ASP A 138 3.42 -2.98 18.50
C ASP A 138 3.93 -4.41 18.24
N LEU A 139 4.32 -4.67 17.00
CA LEU A 139 4.71 -6.00 16.52
C LEU A 139 6.20 -6.03 16.15
N PRO A 140 6.89 -7.18 16.26
CA PRO A 140 8.25 -7.32 15.76
C PRO A 140 8.39 -6.87 14.30
N GLY A 141 9.39 -6.06 14.02
CA GLY A 141 9.61 -5.41 12.72
C GLY A 141 8.87 -4.10 12.54
N MET A 142 7.88 -3.81 13.38
CA MET A 142 7.13 -2.55 13.34
C MET A 142 7.68 -1.50 14.30
N TYR A 143 7.60 -0.25 13.86
CA TYR A 143 7.92 0.93 14.63
C TYR A 143 6.91 1.10 15.76
N SER A 144 7.43 1.40 16.96
CA SER A 144 6.65 1.86 18.09
C SER A 144 7.44 2.90 18.85
N ALA A 145 6.79 3.98 19.29
CA ALA A 145 7.41 5.03 20.08
C ALA A 145 7.90 4.54 21.45
N THR A 146 7.39 3.41 21.93
CA THR A 146 7.78 2.78 23.21
C THR A 146 9.02 1.89 23.09
N LYS A 147 9.48 1.57 21.87
CA LYS A 147 10.65 0.72 21.65
C LYS A 147 11.95 1.52 21.80
N SER A 148 12.91 0.95 22.50
CA SER A 148 14.30 1.45 22.45
C SER A 148 14.88 1.30 21.04
N MET A 149 15.82 2.16 20.68
CA MET A 149 16.51 2.05 19.39
C MET A 149 17.22 0.69 19.23
N SER A 150 17.79 0.14 20.31
CA SER A 150 18.39 -1.20 20.30
C SER A 150 17.37 -2.29 19.96
N ARG A 151 16.12 -2.15 20.41
CA ARG A 151 15.04 -3.08 20.07
C ARG A 151 14.62 -2.91 18.61
N VAL A 152 14.48 -1.67 18.13
CA VAL A 152 14.15 -1.39 16.72
C VAL A 152 15.20 -1.98 15.78
N LEU A 153 16.49 -1.83 16.11
CA LEU A 153 17.60 -2.42 15.34
C LEU A 153 17.57 -3.95 15.36
N LYS A 154 17.33 -4.57 16.52
CA LYS A 154 17.25 -6.04 16.64
C LYS A 154 16.08 -6.60 15.82
N GLU A 155 15.00 -5.85 15.73
CA GLU A 155 13.79 -6.23 15.01
C GLU A 155 13.76 -5.70 13.57
N SER A 156 14.78 -4.99 13.09
CA SER A 156 14.74 -4.49 11.71
C SER A 156 14.82 -5.65 10.71
N PHE A 157 14.36 -5.41 9.49
CA PHE A 157 14.32 -6.43 8.43
C PHE A 157 14.83 -5.87 7.10
N THR A 158 15.21 -6.76 6.19
CA THR A 158 15.56 -6.39 4.81
C THR A 158 14.30 -6.22 3.97
N TYR A 159 14.25 -5.17 3.16
CA TYR A 159 13.14 -4.86 2.29
C TYR A 159 13.60 -4.91 0.82
N LEU A 160 12.75 -5.41 -0.08
CA LEU A 160 13.02 -5.45 -1.52
C LEU A 160 11.90 -4.71 -2.26
N ASP A 161 12.25 -3.69 -3.05
CA ASP A 161 11.25 -2.94 -3.82
C ASP A 161 10.52 -3.81 -4.85
N SER A 162 11.14 -4.89 -5.35
CA SER A 162 10.51 -5.86 -6.25
C SER A 162 9.40 -6.71 -5.60
N ARG A 163 9.28 -6.64 -4.27
CA ARG A 163 8.27 -7.35 -3.48
C ARG A 163 7.72 -6.40 -2.43
N PRO A 164 6.88 -5.43 -2.82
CA PRO A 164 6.49 -4.38 -1.90
C PRO A 164 5.64 -4.92 -0.75
N GLY A 165 5.73 -4.23 0.39
CA GLY A 165 4.86 -4.47 1.53
C GLY A 165 3.40 -4.32 1.15
N ARG A 166 2.52 -5.08 1.82
CA ARG A 166 1.09 -5.16 1.48
C ARG A 166 0.17 -5.31 2.68
N ILE A 167 -1.01 -4.73 2.58
CA ILE A 167 -2.15 -4.82 3.50
C ILE A 167 -3.26 -5.61 2.79
N SER A 168 -3.89 -6.56 3.48
CA SER A 168 -5.02 -7.31 2.95
C SER A 168 -6.22 -6.40 2.66
N ALA A 169 -7.09 -6.82 1.73
CA ALA A 169 -8.29 -6.08 1.35
C ALA A 169 -9.22 -5.79 2.55
N ASP A 170 -9.33 -6.73 3.50
CA ASP A 170 -10.10 -6.57 4.73
C ASP A 170 -9.39 -5.71 5.79
N GLY A 171 -8.13 -5.34 5.57
CA GLY A 171 -7.30 -4.54 6.48
C GLY A 171 -6.82 -5.29 7.72
N ARG A 172 -7.02 -6.60 7.79
CA ARG A 172 -6.67 -7.41 8.96
C ARG A 172 -5.22 -7.90 8.94
N TYR A 173 -4.66 -8.15 7.77
CA TYR A 173 -3.35 -8.76 7.62
C TYR A 173 -2.38 -7.79 6.97
N VAL A 174 -1.12 -7.87 7.39
CA VAL A 174 -0.04 -7.09 6.78
C VAL A 174 1.21 -7.94 6.62
N SER A 175 1.89 -7.75 5.49
CA SER A 175 3.24 -8.21 5.23
C SER A 175 4.11 -7.00 4.96
N ALA A 176 5.02 -6.70 5.88
CA ALA A 176 5.84 -5.48 5.83
C ALA A 176 6.90 -5.51 4.72
N ASP A 177 7.44 -6.70 4.43
CA ASP A 177 8.46 -6.96 3.40
C ASP A 177 7.88 -7.59 2.12
N GLY A 178 6.55 -7.68 2.04
CA GLY A 178 5.83 -8.30 0.93
C GLY A 178 5.96 -9.83 0.86
N SER A 179 6.68 -10.49 1.77
CA SER A 179 6.79 -11.94 1.84
C SER A 179 5.48 -12.57 2.30
N MET A 180 5.04 -13.61 1.57
CA MET A 180 3.83 -14.38 1.89
C MET A 180 4.16 -15.68 2.64
N ARG A 181 5.39 -15.76 3.18
CA ARG A 181 5.81 -16.86 4.04
C ARG A 181 5.18 -16.73 5.43
N CYS A 182 4.47 -17.78 5.83
CA CYS A 182 3.85 -17.91 7.15
C CYS A 182 4.39 -19.11 7.93
N THR A 183 5.62 -19.50 7.64
CA THR A 183 6.30 -20.51 8.43
C THR A 183 6.74 -19.93 9.79
N PRO A 184 6.95 -20.76 10.83
CA PRO A 184 7.36 -20.30 12.16
C PRO A 184 8.63 -19.43 12.15
N GLU A 185 9.54 -19.68 11.22
CA GLU A 185 10.82 -18.98 11.07
C GLU A 185 10.76 -17.76 10.12
N ALA A 186 9.63 -17.52 9.45
CA ALA A 186 9.47 -16.35 8.60
C ALA A 186 9.58 -15.06 9.41
N TYR A 187 10.41 -14.12 8.93
CA TYR A 187 10.61 -12.80 9.52
C TYR A 187 10.71 -11.72 8.44
N PRO A 188 9.99 -10.58 8.58
CA PRO A 188 9.04 -10.26 9.65
C PRO A 188 7.75 -11.10 9.61
N GLY A 189 7.48 -11.76 8.47
CA GLY A 189 6.30 -12.62 8.26
C GLY A 189 5.01 -11.82 8.06
N VAL A 190 3.88 -12.52 8.05
CA VAL A 190 2.55 -11.90 8.00
C VAL A 190 1.99 -11.75 9.40
N TRP A 191 1.46 -10.57 9.70
CA TRP A 191 0.85 -10.25 10.98
C TRP A 191 -0.67 -10.14 10.87
N ASP A 192 -1.39 -10.73 11.81
CA ASP A 192 -2.80 -10.46 12.06
C ASP A 192 -2.90 -9.24 12.99
N LEU A 193 -3.28 -8.09 12.45
CA LEU A 193 -3.36 -6.80 13.15
C LEU A 193 -4.45 -6.81 14.23
N LYS A 194 -5.52 -7.59 14.03
CA LYS A 194 -6.61 -7.71 14.99
C LYS A 194 -6.19 -8.56 16.18
N ARG A 195 -5.53 -9.68 15.93
CA ARG A 195 -5.04 -10.60 16.99
C ARG A 195 -3.68 -10.20 17.56
N LYS A 196 -2.97 -9.27 16.90
CA LYS A 196 -1.63 -8.79 17.26
C LYS A 196 -0.61 -9.94 17.34
N GLN A 197 -0.66 -10.87 16.39
CA GLN A 197 0.20 -12.05 16.38
C GLN A 197 0.64 -12.42 14.96
N LYS A 198 1.76 -13.13 14.86
CA LYS A 198 2.24 -13.65 13.58
C LYS A 198 1.29 -14.75 13.10
N VAL A 199 0.95 -14.74 11.82
CA VAL A 199 0.21 -15.83 11.20
C VAL A 199 1.19 -16.96 10.93
N VAL A 200 0.86 -18.16 11.41
CA VAL A 200 1.64 -19.37 11.18
C VAL A 200 0.76 -20.42 10.51
N ARG A 201 1.12 -20.81 9.29
CA ARG A 201 0.38 -21.77 8.46
C ARG A 201 1.32 -22.43 7.43
N GLU A 202 1.04 -23.68 7.09
CA GLU A 202 1.84 -24.47 6.14
C GLU A 202 1.53 -24.15 4.66
N ASP A 203 0.30 -23.74 4.35
CA ASP A 203 -0.18 -23.44 3.00
C ASP A 203 0.19 -22.02 2.51
N GLY A 204 1.01 -21.30 3.27
CA GLY A 204 1.36 -19.91 2.99
C GLY A 204 0.26 -18.92 3.38
N CYS A 205 0.40 -17.66 2.96
CA CYS A 205 -0.52 -16.58 3.33
C CYS A 205 -1.14 -15.82 2.16
N GLU A 206 -0.92 -16.24 0.92
CA GLU A 206 -1.48 -15.55 -0.26
C GLU A 206 -3.01 -15.39 -0.17
N SER A 207 -3.71 -16.42 0.28
CA SER A 207 -5.18 -16.42 0.42
C SER A 207 -5.72 -15.40 1.42
N LEU A 208 -4.87 -14.85 2.30
CA LEU A 208 -5.26 -13.77 3.23
C LEU A 208 -5.32 -12.40 2.56
N PHE A 209 -4.73 -12.27 1.37
CA PHE A 209 -4.66 -11.00 0.64
C PHE A 209 -5.58 -10.99 -0.58
N THR A 210 -6.14 -12.12 -1.00
CA THR A 210 -7.14 -12.15 -2.06
C THR A 210 -8.45 -11.49 -1.60
N SER A 211 -9.08 -10.72 -2.48
CA SER A 211 -10.40 -10.12 -2.19
C SER A 211 -11.43 -11.23 -2.05
N SER A 212 -12.20 -11.22 -0.95
CA SER A 212 -13.38 -12.06 -0.77
C SER A 212 -14.56 -11.52 -1.57
#